data_AF-A0A1H5EG31-F1
#
_entry.id   AF-A0A1H5EG31-F1
#
_cell.length_a   1.000
_cell.length_b   1.000
_cell.length_c   1.000
_cell.angle_alpha   90.00
_cell.angle_beta   90.00
_cell.angle_gamma   90.00
#
_symmetry.space_group_name_H-M   'P 1'
#
loop_
_entity.id
_entity.type
_entity.pdbx_description
1 polymer ?
#
loop_
_entity_poly.entity_id
_entity_poly.type
_entity_poly.pdbx_seq_one_letter_code
_entity_poly.pdbx_strand_id
1 'polypeptide(L)'
;MKALYVIPLVALLSACNIWPRHGAGGVAEYRAPAIWMGSEEEQLLNELQALQGETEHLIRQGAMDCQPAQVFNVRRAMIRLKRELYGDMLADAHDSMVSVKVALGRLHWSKKLRAECYEQRAQRYAHR
;
A
#
# COMPACT_ATOMS: atom_id res chain seq x y z
N MET A 1 27.45 -29.67 31.15
CA MET A 1 26.04 -29.26 31.36
C MET A 1 25.78 -27.75 31.23
N LYS A 2 26.76 -26.86 31.44
CA LYS A 2 26.57 -25.39 31.32
C LYS A 2 26.34 -24.86 29.88
N ALA A 3 26.87 -25.56 28.86
CA ALA A 3 26.75 -25.15 27.46
C ALA A 3 25.33 -25.32 26.85
N LEU A 4 24.46 -26.15 27.46
CA LEU A 4 23.13 -26.45 26.92
C LEU A 4 22.16 -25.26 27.05
N TYR A 5 22.42 -24.34 28.00
CA TYR A 5 21.62 -23.14 28.22
C TYR A 5 22.09 -21.93 27.38
N VAL A 6 23.27 -22.00 26.77
CA VAL A 6 23.83 -20.90 25.97
C VAL A 6 23.17 -20.85 24.58
N ILE A 7 22.85 -22.01 24.01
CA ILE A 7 22.23 -22.13 22.69
C ILE A 7 20.85 -21.45 22.61
N PRO A 8 19.89 -21.68 23.53
CA PRO A 8 18.60 -21.00 23.48
C PRO A 8 18.73 -19.48 23.74
N LEU A 9 19.69 -19.06 24.58
CA LEU A 9 19.92 -17.64 24.86
C LEU A 9 20.41 -16.88 23.62
N VAL A 10 21.34 -17.46 22.85
CA VAL A 10 21.84 -16.87 21.61
C VAL A 10 20.76 -16.86 20.51
N ALA A 11 19.91 -17.89 20.46
CA ALA A 11 18.78 -17.93 19.53
C ALA A 11 17.68 -16.90 19.85
N LEU A 12 17.46 -16.58 21.12
CA LEU A 12 16.50 -15.54 21.53
C LEU A 12 17.03 -14.13 21.22
N LEU A 13 18.34 -13.91 21.27
CA LEU A 13 18.97 -12.62 21.00
C LEU A 13 19.07 -12.29 19.49
N SER A 14 19.03 -13.28 18.60
CA SER A 14 19.10 -13.05 17.14
C SER A 14 17.77 -12.62 16.52
N ALA A 15 16.65 -12.80 17.23
CA ALA A 15 15.31 -12.47 16.72
C ALA A 15 15.04 -10.96 16.59
N CYS A 16 15.85 -10.09 17.21
CA CYS A 16 15.66 -8.63 17.16
C CYS A 16 16.27 -7.95 15.92
N ASN A 17 16.99 -8.66 15.05
CA ASN A 17 17.65 -8.06 13.86
C ASN A 17 16.82 -8.13 12.57
N ILE A 18 15.55 -8.55 12.63
CA ILE A 18 14.67 -8.54 11.46
C ILE A 18 14.05 -7.15 11.31
N TRP A 19 14.71 -6.32 10.50
CA TRP A 19 14.14 -5.05 10.06
C TRP A 19 13.17 -5.28 8.88
N PRO A 20 11.99 -4.66 8.87
CA PRO A 20 11.07 -4.80 7.75
C PRO A 20 11.69 -4.23 6.47
N ARG A 21 11.23 -4.72 5.30
CA ARG A 21 11.64 -4.14 4.01
C ARG A 21 11.38 -2.63 4.01
N HIS A 22 12.25 -1.87 3.35
CA HIS A 22 12.12 -0.41 3.32
C HIS A 22 10.70 0.01 2.89
N GLY A 23 10.04 0.81 3.73
CA GLY A 23 8.67 1.25 3.50
C GLY A 23 7.57 0.29 3.95
N ALA A 24 7.89 -0.90 4.48
CA ALA A 24 6.99 -1.76 5.25
C ALA A 24 7.16 -1.51 6.75
N GLY A 25 6.10 -1.69 7.52
CA GLY A 25 6.15 -1.67 8.98
C GLY A 25 6.37 -3.08 9.52
N GLY A 26 6.66 -3.18 10.81
CA GLY A 26 6.90 -4.45 11.49
C GLY A 26 5.62 -5.25 11.73
N VAL A 27 5.65 -6.16 12.70
CA VAL A 27 4.50 -7.03 13.07
C VAL A 27 3.23 -6.24 13.42
N ALA A 28 3.38 -4.97 13.82
CA ALA A 28 2.28 -4.05 14.12
C ALA A 28 1.34 -3.80 12.93
N GLU A 29 1.81 -3.94 11.68
CA GLU A 29 0.95 -3.70 10.50
C GLU A 29 -0.12 -4.78 10.30
N TYR A 30 0.10 -5.97 10.86
CA TYR A 30 -0.79 -7.12 10.66
C TYR A 30 -1.94 -7.16 11.68
N ARG A 31 -1.92 -6.31 12.71
CA ARG A 31 -3.03 -6.17 13.65
C ARG A 31 -3.82 -4.92 13.31
N ALA A 32 -5.08 -5.11 12.92
CA ALA A 32 -6.05 -4.04 13.04
C ALA A 32 -6.24 -3.75 14.55
N PRO A 33 -6.24 -2.47 14.97
CA PRO A 33 -6.57 -2.13 16.36
C PRO A 33 -7.95 -2.66 16.73
N ALA A 34 -8.19 -2.94 18.01
CA ALA A 34 -9.53 -3.24 18.51
C ALA A 34 -10.36 -1.95 18.43
N ILE A 35 -11.19 -1.85 17.40
CA ILE A 35 -11.76 -0.58 16.97
C ILE A 35 -12.98 -0.24 17.82
N TRP A 36 -12.84 0.76 18.68
CA TRP A 36 -13.98 1.50 19.25
C TRP A 36 -14.20 2.71 18.32
N MET A 37 -14.81 2.47 17.15
CA MET A 37 -14.89 3.49 16.10
C MET A 37 -15.73 4.69 16.55
N GLY A 38 -15.15 5.88 16.47
CA GLY A 38 -15.91 7.11 16.34
C GLY A 38 -16.45 7.27 14.92
N SER A 39 -17.48 8.10 14.72
CA SER A 39 -18.11 8.31 13.41
C SER A 39 -17.17 8.83 12.31
N GLU A 40 -16.08 9.50 12.69
CA GLU A 40 -15.09 10.07 11.76
C GLU A 40 -14.11 9.01 11.23
N GLU A 41 -13.62 8.12 12.10
CA GLU A 41 -12.73 7.02 11.70
C GLU A 41 -13.43 6.08 10.71
N GLU A 42 -14.71 5.78 10.97
CA GLU A 42 -15.52 4.94 10.10
C GLU A 42 -15.70 5.56 8.69
N GLN A 43 -15.89 6.87 8.62
CA GLN A 43 -15.99 7.59 7.34
C GLN A 43 -14.69 7.49 6.53
N LEU A 44 -13.54 7.71 7.18
CA LEU A 44 -12.24 7.61 6.53
C LEU A 44 -11.92 6.18 6.08
N LEU A 45 -12.30 5.17 6.87
CA LEU A 45 -12.13 3.76 6.50
C LEU A 45 -12.99 3.40 5.29
N ASN A 46 -14.25 3.83 5.26
CA ASN A 46 -15.14 3.61 4.13
C ASN A 46 -14.61 4.28 2.86
N GLU A 47 -14.09 5.51 2.98
CA GLU A 47 -13.50 6.22 1.85
C GLU A 47 -12.21 5.55 1.35
N LEU A 48 -11.34 5.09 2.26
CA LEU A 48 -10.16 4.30 1.90
C LEU A 48 -10.55 3.03 1.14
N GLN A 49 -11.60 2.33 1.56
CA GLN A 49 -12.10 1.14 0.86
C GLN A 49 -12.61 1.47 -0.54
N ALA A 50 -13.32 2.59 -0.72
CA ALA A 50 -13.78 3.03 -2.04
C ALA A 50 -12.58 3.31 -2.98
N LEU A 51 -11.55 4.01 -2.51
CA LEU A 51 -10.34 4.31 -3.27
C LEU A 51 -9.53 3.03 -3.60
N GLN A 52 -9.54 2.04 -2.71
CA GLN A 52 -8.99 0.70 -2.99
C GLN A 52 -9.73 0.03 -4.15
N GLY A 53 -11.06 0.06 -4.14
CA GLY A 53 -11.88 -0.49 -5.21
C GLY A 53 -11.59 0.17 -6.57
N GLU A 54 -11.48 1.50 -6.60
CA GLU A 54 -11.16 2.25 -7.83
C GLU A 54 -9.76 1.91 -8.35
N THR A 55 -8.76 1.88 -7.46
CA THR A 55 -7.39 1.52 -7.83
C THR A 55 -7.32 0.13 -8.44
N GLU A 56 -7.96 -0.86 -7.80
CA GLU A 56 -8.00 -2.24 -8.31
C GLU A 56 -8.81 -2.36 -9.62
N HIS A 57 -9.81 -1.50 -9.83
CA HIS A 57 -10.46 -1.39 -11.13
C HIS A 57 -9.50 -0.92 -12.21
N LEU A 58 -8.73 0.15 -11.98
CA LEU A 58 -7.72 0.66 -12.92
C LEU A 58 -6.62 -0.37 -13.21
N ILE A 59 -6.17 -1.09 -12.18
CA ILE A 59 -5.19 -2.17 -12.33
C ILE A 59 -5.73 -3.28 -13.23
N ARG A 60 -6.97 -3.72 -13.02
CA ARG A 60 -7.64 -4.71 -13.90
C ARG A 60 -7.79 -4.23 -15.34
N GLN A 61 -7.88 -2.92 -15.55
CA GLN A 61 -7.86 -2.32 -16.88
C GLN A 61 -6.47 -2.25 -17.52
N GLY A 62 -5.43 -2.80 -16.87
CA GLY A 62 -4.06 -2.83 -17.40
C GLY A 62 -3.16 -1.68 -16.93
N ALA A 63 -3.57 -0.88 -15.93
CA ALA A 63 -2.76 0.25 -15.47
C ALA A 63 -1.39 -0.18 -14.92
N MET A 64 -1.26 -1.40 -14.38
CA MET A 64 0.04 -1.94 -13.94
C MET A 64 1.04 -2.15 -15.09
N ASP A 65 0.56 -2.52 -16.27
CA ASP A 65 1.44 -2.75 -17.42
C ASP A 65 1.88 -1.43 -18.05
N CYS A 66 1.02 -0.41 -17.96
CA CYS A 66 1.17 0.85 -18.67
C CYS A 66 1.76 1.97 -17.82
N GLN A 67 1.40 2.04 -16.55
CA GLN A 67 1.82 3.08 -15.61
C GLN A 67 2.20 2.46 -14.24
N PRO A 68 3.12 1.48 -14.19
CA PRO A 68 3.46 0.78 -12.95
C PRO A 68 3.93 1.72 -11.84
N ALA A 69 4.66 2.78 -12.20
CA ALA A 69 5.13 3.78 -11.23
C ALA A 69 3.98 4.53 -10.55
N GLN A 70 2.92 4.88 -11.30
CA GLN A 70 1.77 5.57 -10.72
C GLN A 70 0.95 4.65 -9.83
N VAL A 71 0.77 3.39 -10.24
CA VAL A 71 0.12 2.40 -9.38
C VAL A 71 0.91 2.21 -8.07
N PHE A 72 2.25 2.15 -8.15
CA PHE A 72 3.10 2.07 -6.97
C PHE A 72 2.93 3.29 -6.05
N ASN A 73 2.88 4.50 -6.61
CA ASN A 73 2.68 5.73 -5.85
C ASN A 73 1.33 5.74 -5.12
N VAL A 74 0.25 5.37 -5.80
CA VAL A 74 -1.08 5.26 -5.21
C VAL A 74 -1.09 4.25 -4.06
N ARG A 75 -0.56 3.04 -4.29
CA ARG A 75 -0.49 2.00 -3.24
C ARG A 75 0.33 2.47 -2.04
N ARG A 76 1.45 3.15 -2.26
CA ARG A 76 2.28 3.69 -1.18
C ARG A 76 1.54 4.73 -0.36
N ALA A 77 0.81 5.66 -1.01
CA ALA A 77 0.01 6.66 -0.32
C ALA A 77 -1.10 6.01 0.52
N MET A 78 -1.77 4.98 -0.01
CA MET A 78 -2.82 4.25 0.70
C MET A 78 -2.29 3.45 1.89
N ILE A 79 -1.10 2.85 1.78
CA ILE A 79 -0.44 2.18 2.90
C ILE A 79 -0.17 3.19 4.02
N ARG A 80 0.32 4.39 3.67
CA ARG A 80 0.54 5.45 4.65
C ARG A 80 -0.76 5.85 5.36
N LEU A 81 -1.81 6.16 4.61
CA LEU A 81 -3.14 6.47 5.16
C LEU A 81 -3.63 5.36 6.10
N LYS A 82 -3.49 4.10 5.69
CA LYS A 82 -3.89 2.94 6.51
C LYS A 82 -3.12 2.89 7.85
N ARG A 83 -1.83 3.23 7.85
CA ARG A 83 -1.03 3.29 9.08
C ARG A 83 -1.48 4.42 10.00
N GLU A 84 -1.81 5.57 9.43
CA GLU A 84 -2.27 6.73 10.20
C GLU A 84 -3.63 6.44 10.84
N LEU A 85 -4.56 5.82 10.10
CA LEU A 85 -5.84 5.35 10.63
C LEU A 85 -5.67 4.34 11.76
N TYR A 86 -4.86 3.30 11.55
CA TYR A 86 -4.63 2.29 12.59
C TYR A 86 -3.77 2.76 13.76
N GLY A 87 -3.06 3.88 13.59
CA GLY A 87 -2.28 4.55 14.62
C GLY A 87 -3.05 5.65 15.35
N ASP A 88 -4.37 5.79 15.10
CA ASP A 88 -5.22 6.84 15.69
C ASP A 88 -4.73 8.28 15.40
N MET A 89 -4.07 8.46 14.25
CA MET A 89 -3.57 9.75 13.77
C MET A 89 -4.57 10.37 12.80
N LEU A 90 -5.79 10.68 13.27
CA LEU A 90 -6.91 11.10 12.41
C LEU A 90 -6.63 12.37 11.60
N ALA A 91 -5.94 13.36 12.19
CA ALA A 91 -5.58 14.59 11.48
C ALA A 91 -4.62 14.31 10.30
N ASP A 92 -3.58 13.50 10.53
CA ASP A 92 -2.65 13.09 9.47
C ASP A 92 -3.36 12.23 8.41
N ALA A 93 -4.29 11.37 8.83
CA ALA A 93 -5.07 10.54 7.93
C ALA A 93 -5.94 11.38 6.98
N HIS A 94 -6.54 12.48 7.42
CA HIS A 94 -7.26 13.41 6.52
C HIS A 94 -6.35 14.00 5.45
N ASP A 95 -5.16 14.46 5.83
CA ASP A 95 -4.20 15.02 4.88
C ASP A 95 -3.71 13.95 3.89
N SER A 96 -3.42 12.74 4.38
CA SER A 96 -3.04 11.60 3.54
C SER A 96 -4.18 11.16 2.62
N MET A 97 -5.45 11.30 3.02
CA MET A 97 -6.59 11.02 2.15
C MET A 97 -6.59 11.93 0.91
N VAL A 98 -6.31 13.22 1.09
CA VAL A 98 -6.14 14.16 -0.03
C VAL A 98 -4.98 13.73 -0.93
N SER A 99 -3.86 13.32 -0.34
CA SER A 99 -2.69 12.83 -1.07
C SER A 99 -3.02 11.59 -1.92
N VAL A 100 -3.79 10.63 -1.39
CA VAL A 100 -4.25 9.45 -2.13
C VAL A 100 -5.14 9.87 -3.30
N LYS A 101 -6.11 10.76 -3.11
CA LYS A 101 -6.99 11.26 -4.18
C LYS A 101 -6.20 11.93 -5.30
N VAL A 102 -5.19 12.74 -4.97
CA VAL A 102 -4.31 13.37 -5.96
C VAL A 102 -3.50 12.32 -6.72
N ALA A 103 -2.93 11.33 -6.03
CA ALA A 103 -2.19 10.25 -6.69
C ALA A 103 -3.09 9.42 -7.62
N LEU A 104 -4.31 9.12 -7.18
CA LEU A 104 -5.30 8.38 -7.97
C LEU A 104 -5.75 9.18 -9.19
N GLY A 105 -5.95 10.48 -9.06
CA GLY A 105 -6.24 11.37 -10.19
C GLY A 105 -5.14 11.38 -11.25
N ARG A 106 -3.87 11.20 -10.86
CA ARG A 106 -2.74 11.04 -11.80
C ARG A 106 -2.70 9.67 -12.46
N LEU A 107 -3.14 8.62 -11.75
CA LEU A 107 -3.28 7.27 -12.31
C LEU A 107 -4.47 7.17 -13.26
N HIS A 108 -5.50 8.00 -13.06
CA HIS A 108 -6.68 8.02 -13.88
C HIS A 108 -6.32 8.39 -15.32
N TRP A 109 -6.42 7.41 -16.21
CA TRP A 109 -6.01 7.53 -17.60
C TRP A 109 -7.19 7.57 -18.57
N SER A 110 -7.06 8.40 -19.59
CA SER A 110 -8.06 8.54 -20.65
C SER A 110 -8.08 7.32 -21.57
N LYS A 111 -9.20 7.12 -22.29
CA LYS A 111 -9.32 6.06 -23.32
C LYS A 111 -8.19 6.13 -24.36
N LYS A 112 -7.72 7.34 -24.69
CA LYS A 112 -6.62 7.58 -25.63
C LYS A 112 -5.29 7.05 -25.10
N LEU A 113 -4.89 7.46 -23.89
CA LEU A 113 -3.67 6.99 -23.23
C LEU A 113 -3.64 5.46 -23.09
N ARG A 114 -4.80 4.85 -22.85
CA ARG A 114 -4.94 3.40 -22.78
C ARG A 114 -4.67 2.72 -24.12
N ALA A 115 -5.26 3.23 -25.21
CA ALA A 115 -5.04 2.69 -26.55
C ALA A 115 -3.56 2.80 -26.98
N GLU A 116 -2.93 3.95 -26.76
CA GLU A 116 -1.51 4.19 -27.06
C GLU A 116 -0.60 3.19 -26.32
N CYS A 117 -0.87 2.92 -25.04
CA CYS A 117 -0.09 1.93 -24.30
C CYS A 117 -0.23 0.51 -24.87
N TYR A 118 -1.45 0.08 -25.19
CA TYR A 118 -1.68 -1.26 -25.75
C TYR A 118 -0.97 -1.44 -27.09
N GLU A 119 -0.96 -0.40 -27.93
CA GLU A 119 -0.26 -0.40 -29.20
C GLU A 119 1.26 -0.52 -29.01
N GLN A 120 1.86 0.29 -28.13
CA GLN A 120 3.29 0.17 -27.80
C GLN A 120 3.66 -1.19 -27.23
N ARG A 121 2.74 -1.82 -26.48
CA ARG A 121 2.95 -3.16 -25.94
C ARG A 121 2.87 -4.22 -27.05
N ALA A 122 1.91 -4.12 -27.96
CA ALA A 122 1.80 -5.02 -29.11
C ALA A 122 3.07 -4.97 -29.97
N GLN A 123 3.60 -3.77 -30.22
CA GLN A 123 4.87 -3.60 -30.93
C GLN A 123 6.04 -4.26 -30.19
N ARG A 124 6.15 -4.09 -28.87
CA ARG A 124 7.20 -4.75 -28.06
C ARG A 124 7.16 -6.28 -28.12
N TYR A 125 5.98 -6.88 -28.24
CA TYR A 125 5.86 -8.34 -28.40
C TYR A 125 6.08 -8.81 -29.83
N ALA A 126 5.79 -7.98 -30.84
CA ALA A 126 6.06 -8.34 -32.23
C ALA A 126 7.56 -8.44 -32.55
N HIS A 127 8.42 -7.84 -31.71
CA HIS A 127 9.88 -7.85 -31.84
C HIS A 127 10.59 -8.85 -30.91
N ARG A 128 9.86 -9.71 -30.19
CA ARG A 128 10.42 -10.82 -29.40
C ARG A 128 10.13 -12.15 -30.09
#